data_AF-A0A4Q4XE15-F1
#
_entry.id   AF-A0A4Q4XE15-F1
#
_cell.length_a   1.000
_cell.length_b   1.000
_cell.length_c   1.000
_cell.angle_alpha   90.00
_cell.angle_beta   90.00
_cell.angle_gamma   90.00
#
_symmetry.space_group_name_H-M   'P 1'
#
loop_
_entity.id
_entity.type
_entity.pdbx_description
1 polymer ?
#
loop_
_entity_poly.entity_id
_entity_poly.type
_entity_poly.pdbx_seq_one_letter_code
_entity_poly.pdbx_strand_id
1 'polypeptide(L)'
;MTVVLWGVCIAFVGLKAVPFLIIQAVYGASLLEVVNYLEHYGLCRQQLPSGRYERCTPQHSWNSNHVVTNLFLYQLQRHADHHANPTRSFQALRHFEHSPQLPAGYAAMILIAYVPPLWFRVMNPRVVAHYNGNMSLANVKPSIRDKVLAQYPARA
;
A
#
# COMPACT_ATOMS: atom_id res chain seq x y z
N MET A 1 5.09 15.88 -20.33
CA MET A 1 4.35 16.78 -19.41
C MET A 1 5.24 17.34 -18.30
N THR A 2 5.95 16.52 -17.52
CA THR A 2 6.79 16.98 -16.37
C THR A 2 7.88 17.99 -16.75
N VAL A 3 8.68 17.72 -17.79
CA VAL A 3 9.74 18.65 -18.24
C VAL A 3 9.17 20.00 -18.69
N VAL A 4 8.02 19.98 -19.37
CA VAL A 4 7.32 21.20 -19.82
C VAL A 4 6.82 22.00 -18.62
N LEU A 5 6.18 21.34 -17.65
CA LEU A 5 5.73 21.99 -16.41
C LEU A 5 6.90 22.62 -15.64
N TRP A 6 8.00 21.88 -15.47
CA TRP A 6 9.20 22.37 -14.80
C TRP A 6 9.83 23.55 -15.55
N GLY A 7 9.92 23.46 -16.89
CA GLY A 7 10.41 24.54 -17.73
C GLY A 7 9.58 25.82 -17.59
N VAL A 8 8.24 25.69 -17.57
CA VAL A 8 7.33 26.83 -17.32
C VAL A 8 7.56 27.41 -15.92
N CYS A 9 7.56 26.59 -14.86
CA CYS A 9 7.79 27.08 -13.50
C CYS A 9 9.13 27.81 -13.34
N ILE A 10 10.21 27.27 -13.93
CA ILE A 10 11.54 27.89 -13.91
C ILE A 10 11.55 29.18 -14.74
N ALA A 11 10.86 29.23 -15.88
CA ALA A 11 10.79 30.44 -16.70
C ALA A 11 10.08 31.60 -15.96
N PHE A 12 9.03 31.32 -15.18
CA PHE A 12 8.26 32.35 -14.45
C PHE A 12 8.89 32.73 -13.10
N VAL A 13 9.42 31.78 -12.34
CA VAL A 13 9.91 31.99 -10.96
C VAL A 13 11.44 32.09 -10.89
N GLY A 14 12.13 31.67 -11.94
CA GLY A 14 13.58 31.59 -12.01
C GLY A 14 14.15 30.33 -11.35
N LEU A 15 15.48 30.25 -11.29
CA LEU A 15 16.21 29.10 -10.73
C LEU A 15 15.88 28.83 -9.25
N LYS A 16 15.32 29.80 -8.53
CA LYS A 16 14.83 29.61 -7.15
C LYS A 16 13.76 28.53 -7.05
N ALA A 17 13.02 28.22 -8.14
CA ALA A 17 12.03 27.15 -8.15
C ALA A 17 12.66 25.74 -8.13
N VAL A 18 13.89 25.58 -8.63
CA VAL A 18 14.55 24.27 -8.77
C VAL A 18 14.60 23.47 -7.47
N PRO A 19 15.07 24.00 -6.31
CA PRO A 19 15.07 23.22 -5.06
C PRO A 19 13.67 22.78 -4.64
N PHE A 20 12.65 23.63 -4.81
CA PHE A 20 11.27 23.26 -4.46
C PHE A 20 10.71 22.16 -5.37
N LEU A 21 11.01 22.22 -6.68
CA LEU A 21 10.61 21.20 -7.64
C LEU A 21 11.26 19.85 -7.35
N ILE A 22 12.55 19.85 -6.98
CA ILE A 22 13.26 18.63 -6.56
C ILE A 22 12.64 18.06 -5.29
N ILE A 23 12.45 18.89 -4.25
CA ILE A 23 11.82 18.47 -2.99
C ILE A 23 10.43 17.88 -3.25
N GLN A 24 9.62 18.56 -4.06
CA GLN A 24 8.29 18.10 -4.44
C GLN A 24 8.32 16.75 -5.15
N ALA A 25 9.23 16.56 -6.11
CA ALA A 25 9.35 15.29 -6.83
C ALA A 25 9.79 14.15 -5.92
N VAL A 26 10.81 14.37 -5.09
CA VAL A 26 11.28 13.38 -4.11
C VAL A 26 10.16 13.03 -3.13
N TYR A 27 9.47 14.04 -2.58
CA TYR A 27 8.36 13.82 -1.67
C TYR A 27 7.20 13.09 -2.35
N GLY A 28 6.83 13.47 -3.57
CA GLY A 28 5.77 12.83 -4.33
C GLY A 28 6.08 11.36 -4.64
N ALA A 29 7.31 11.06 -5.06
CA ALA A 29 7.75 9.69 -5.27
C ALA A 29 7.75 8.89 -3.95
N SER A 30 8.29 9.45 -2.88
CA SER A 30 8.28 8.82 -1.54
C SER A 30 6.86 8.53 -1.06
N LEU A 31 5.94 9.48 -1.24
CA LEU A 31 4.55 9.33 -0.84
C LEU A 31 3.87 8.19 -1.60
N LEU A 32 4.11 8.09 -2.91
CA LEU A 32 3.58 7.00 -3.74
C LEU A 32 4.11 5.64 -3.25
N GLU A 33 5.42 5.54 -3.00
CA GLU A 33 6.03 4.30 -2.50
C GLU A 33 5.50 3.89 -1.12
N VAL A 34 5.28 4.86 -0.22
CA VAL A 34 4.70 4.58 1.10
C VAL A 34 3.25 4.10 0.99
N VAL A 35 2.47 4.68 0.08
CA VAL A 35 1.10 4.22 -0.20
C VAL A 35 1.11 2.80 -0.77
N ASN A 36 1.96 2.52 -1.76
CA ASN A 36 2.10 1.16 -2.30
C ASN A 36 2.52 0.17 -1.21
N TYR A 37 3.46 0.56 -0.36
CA TYR A 37 3.95 -0.25 0.74
C TYR A 37 2.85 -0.59 1.75
N LEU A 38 2.08 0.41 2.21
CA LEU A 38 1.02 0.18 3.19
C LEU A 38 -0.15 -0.62 2.61
N GLU A 39 -0.48 -0.45 1.33
CA GLU A 39 -1.56 -1.18 0.65
C GLU A 39 -1.23 -2.65 0.45
N HIS A 40 0.04 -3.01 0.30
CA HIS A 40 0.45 -4.39 0.00
C HIS A 40 1.28 -5.04 1.11
N TYR A 41 1.36 -4.41 2.28
CA TYR A 41 2.22 -4.88 3.36
C TYR A 41 1.92 -6.32 3.80
N GLY A 42 2.89 -7.21 3.61
CA GLY A 42 2.81 -8.61 4.01
C GLY A 42 1.90 -9.48 3.15
N LEU A 43 1.18 -8.92 2.18
CA LEU A 43 0.25 -9.63 1.32
C LEU A 43 0.92 -10.06 0.01
N CYS A 44 0.69 -11.30 -0.42
CA CYS A 44 1.07 -11.76 -1.76
C CYS A 44 0.12 -12.83 -2.29
N ARG A 45 0.15 -12.99 -3.61
CA ARG A 45 -0.54 -14.04 -4.33
C ARG A 45 0.24 -15.34 -4.23
N GLN A 46 -0.46 -16.44 -4.02
CA GLN A 46 0.10 -17.79 -4.01
C GLN A 46 0.23 -18.35 -5.43
N GLN A 47 1.25 -19.18 -5.62
CA GLN A 47 1.43 -19.94 -6.84
C GLN A 47 0.61 -21.23 -6.76
N LEU A 48 -0.21 -21.48 -7.78
CA LEU A 48 -1.00 -22.69 -7.92
C LEU A 48 -0.11 -23.87 -8.36
N PRO A 49 -0.55 -25.13 -8.18
CA PRO A 49 0.16 -26.31 -8.67
C PRO A 49 0.45 -26.29 -10.18
N SER A 50 -0.33 -25.51 -10.95
CA SER A 50 -0.12 -25.28 -12.38
C SER A 50 1.03 -24.33 -12.71
N GLY A 51 1.72 -23.77 -11.71
CA GLY A 51 2.77 -22.76 -11.86
C GLY A 51 2.25 -21.33 -12.08
N ARG A 52 0.92 -21.15 -12.26
CA ARG A 52 0.30 -19.83 -12.37
C ARG A 52 -0.03 -19.26 -10.99
N TYR A 53 0.05 -17.94 -10.84
CA TYR A 53 -0.45 -17.29 -9.62
C TYR A 53 -1.98 -17.22 -9.59
N GLU A 54 -2.55 -17.32 -8.39
CA GLU A 54 -4.00 -17.16 -8.15
C GLU A 54 -4.53 -15.83 -8.69
N ARG A 55 -5.82 -15.71 -9.02
CA ARG A 55 -6.36 -14.44 -9.54
C ARG A 55 -6.20 -13.32 -8.51
N CYS A 56 -5.91 -12.10 -8.96
CA CYS A 56 -5.96 -10.93 -8.07
C CYS A 56 -7.39 -10.71 -7.57
N THR A 57 -7.55 -10.80 -6.26
CA THR A 57 -8.79 -10.52 -5.52
C THR A 57 -8.57 -9.42 -4.48
N PRO A 58 -9.64 -8.82 -3.91
CA PRO A 58 -9.53 -7.78 -2.88
C PRO A 58 -8.75 -8.20 -1.62
N GLN A 59 -8.49 -9.50 -1.42
CA GLN A 59 -7.69 -10.00 -0.29
C GLN A 59 -6.19 -9.68 -0.41
N HIS A 60 -5.69 -9.33 -1.59
CA HIS A 60 -4.26 -9.05 -1.82
C HIS A 60 -3.86 -7.58 -1.59
N SER A 61 -4.74 -6.81 -0.96
CA SER A 61 -4.49 -5.40 -0.64
C SER A 61 -5.27 -4.99 0.61
N TRP A 62 -4.64 -4.15 1.43
CA TRP A 62 -5.30 -3.46 2.53
C TRP A 62 -6.23 -2.36 2.00
N ASN A 63 -7.44 -2.34 2.53
CA ASN A 63 -8.49 -1.38 2.22
C ASN A 63 -8.67 -0.41 3.40
N SER A 64 -9.38 0.69 3.20
CA SER A 64 -9.75 1.62 4.25
C SER A 64 -11.12 2.22 3.91
N ASN A 65 -11.95 2.51 4.91
CA ASN A 65 -13.29 3.06 4.68
C ASN A 65 -13.54 4.31 5.53
N HIS A 66 -12.57 5.22 5.56
CA HIS A 66 -12.70 6.47 6.31
C HIS A 66 -13.15 7.59 5.38
N VAL A 67 -14.39 8.06 5.56
CA VAL A 67 -15.08 9.03 4.70
C VAL A 67 -14.24 10.28 4.38
N VAL A 68 -13.62 10.89 5.39
CA VAL A 68 -12.80 12.10 5.21
C VAL A 68 -11.63 11.84 4.27
N THR A 69 -10.87 10.77 4.53
CA THR A 69 -9.73 10.41 3.70
C THR A 69 -10.15 9.93 2.32
N ASN A 70 -11.29 9.24 2.21
CA ASN A 70 -11.89 8.85 0.94
C ASN A 70 -12.29 10.06 0.08
N LEU A 71 -12.72 11.17 0.66
CA LEU A 71 -12.99 12.39 -0.10
C LEU A 71 -11.70 13.08 -0.53
N PHE A 72 -10.74 13.25 0.40
CA PHE A 72 -9.48 13.96 0.11
C PHE A 72 -8.55 13.21 -0.85
N LEU A 73 -8.52 11.88 -0.78
CA LEU A 73 -7.69 11.03 -1.63
C LEU A 73 -8.46 10.50 -2.84
N TYR A 74 -9.62 11.08 -3.19
CA TYR A 74 -10.42 10.63 -4.33
C TYR A 74 -10.65 9.11 -4.31
N GLN A 75 -11.19 8.60 -3.22
CA GLN A 75 -11.57 7.19 -3.03
C GLN A 75 -10.41 6.21 -3.28
N LEU A 76 -9.15 6.65 -3.14
CA LEU A 76 -7.95 5.81 -3.29
C LEU A 76 -8.06 4.49 -2.52
N GLN A 77 -8.77 4.50 -1.39
CA GLN A 77 -8.97 3.33 -0.55
C GLN A 77 -9.72 2.18 -1.24
N ARG A 78 -10.46 2.45 -2.33
CA ARG A 78 -11.10 1.42 -3.18
C ARG A 78 -10.11 0.68 -4.10
N HIS A 79 -8.81 0.86 -3.89
CA HIS A 79 -7.69 0.18 -4.55
C HIS A 79 -7.90 -1.32 -4.73
N ALA A 80 -8.41 -1.99 -3.70
CA ALA A 80 -8.66 -3.42 -3.71
C ALA A 80 -9.63 -3.86 -4.84
N ASP A 81 -10.67 -3.06 -5.11
CA ASP A 81 -11.60 -3.33 -6.20
C ASP A 81 -10.99 -2.99 -7.56
N HIS A 82 -10.20 -1.90 -7.63
CA HIS A 82 -9.51 -1.53 -8.86
C HIS A 82 -8.55 -2.63 -9.32
N HIS A 83 -7.77 -3.21 -8.39
CA HIS A 83 -6.88 -4.32 -8.70
C HIS A 83 -7.60 -5.63 -9.03
N ALA A 84 -8.75 -5.89 -8.42
CA ALA A 84 -9.55 -7.08 -8.73
C ALA A 84 -10.35 -6.94 -10.04
N ASN A 85 -10.76 -5.72 -10.38
CA ASN A 85 -11.64 -5.37 -11.49
C ASN A 85 -11.15 -4.09 -12.21
N PRO A 86 -10.00 -4.11 -12.91
CA PRO A 86 -9.37 -2.92 -13.46
C PRO A 86 -10.20 -2.24 -14.56
N THR A 87 -11.14 -2.94 -15.17
CA THR A 87 -12.06 -2.41 -16.20
C THR A 87 -13.25 -1.65 -15.62
N ARG A 88 -13.44 -1.68 -14.29
CA ARG A 88 -14.53 -0.93 -13.64
C ARG A 88 -14.19 0.55 -13.60
N SER A 89 -15.16 1.38 -13.99
CA SER A 89 -15.00 2.83 -13.92
C SER A 89 -14.79 3.29 -12.48
N PHE A 90 -13.96 4.33 -12.32
CA PHE A 90 -13.56 4.87 -11.03
C PHE A 90 -14.75 5.18 -10.11
N GLN A 91 -15.83 5.75 -10.66
CA GLN A 91 -17.04 6.14 -9.91
C GLN A 91 -17.82 4.93 -9.38
N ALA A 92 -17.64 3.75 -10.00
CA ALA A 92 -18.36 2.53 -9.66
C ALA A 92 -17.55 1.59 -8.76
N LEU A 93 -16.30 1.94 -8.39
CA LEU A 93 -15.46 1.11 -7.52
C LEU A 93 -16.20 0.80 -6.22
N ARG A 94 -16.02 -0.38 -5.65
CA ARG A 94 -16.75 -0.86 -4.47
C ARG A 94 -15.84 -1.02 -3.26
N HIS A 95 -16.44 -0.95 -2.09
CA HIS A 95 -15.80 -1.39 -0.85
C HIS A 95 -16.17 -2.86 -0.59
N PHE A 96 -15.23 -3.63 -0.05
CA PHE A 96 -15.45 -5.03 0.34
C PHE A 96 -15.10 -5.17 1.81
N GLU A 97 -16.09 -5.48 2.67
CA GLU A 97 -15.84 -5.62 4.11
C GLU A 97 -14.90 -6.80 4.41
N HIS A 98 -14.91 -7.83 3.56
CA HIS A 98 -14.07 -9.02 3.70
C HIS A 98 -12.62 -8.85 3.21
N SER A 99 -12.25 -7.69 2.64
CA SER A 99 -10.83 -7.41 2.37
C SER A 99 -10.11 -7.02 3.66
N PRO A 100 -8.80 -7.28 3.78
CA PRO A 100 -7.98 -6.76 4.87
C PRO A 100 -8.20 -5.24 5.03
N GLN A 101 -8.41 -4.76 6.26
CA GLN A 101 -8.66 -3.35 6.52
C GLN A 101 -7.52 -2.72 7.31
N LEU A 102 -7.10 -1.53 6.91
CA LEU A 102 -6.23 -0.68 7.71
C LEU A 102 -6.97 -0.24 8.97
N PRO A 103 -6.27 -0.11 10.11
CA PRO A 103 -6.90 0.27 11.37
C PRO A 103 -7.24 1.76 11.50
N ALA A 104 -6.80 2.58 10.55
CA ALA A 104 -7.06 4.01 10.48
C ALA A 104 -7.07 4.49 9.03
N GLY A 105 -7.39 5.77 8.83
CA GLY A 105 -7.30 6.41 7.51
C GLY A 105 -5.87 6.50 7.00
N TYR A 106 -5.69 6.60 5.68
CA TYR A 106 -4.38 6.65 5.03
C TYR A 106 -3.48 7.74 5.60
N ALA A 107 -4.00 8.92 5.92
CA ALA A 107 -3.19 10.00 6.50
C ALA A 107 -2.46 9.56 7.78
N ALA A 108 -3.18 8.90 8.69
CA ALA A 108 -2.58 8.36 9.91
C ALA A 108 -1.63 7.19 9.60
N MET A 109 -2.03 6.28 8.71
CA MET A 109 -1.23 5.10 8.37
C MET A 109 0.08 5.46 7.64
N ILE A 110 0.09 6.48 6.79
CA ILE A 110 1.28 7.01 6.11
C ILE A 110 2.28 7.53 7.16
N LEU A 111 1.81 8.36 8.11
CA LEU A 111 2.67 8.87 9.18
C LEU A 111 3.26 7.74 10.03
N ILE A 112 2.46 6.71 10.33
CA ILE A 112 2.92 5.52 11.06
C ILE A 112 3.95 4.72 10.23
N ALA A 113 3.75 4.60 8.92
CA ALA A 113 4.64 3.85 8.02
C ALA A 113 6.06 4.45 7.96
N TYR A 114 6.20 5.76 8.14
CA TYR A 114 7.51 6.42 8.27
C TYR A 114 8.23 6.12 9.59
N VAL A 115 7.59 5.47 10.56
CA VAL A 115 8.17 5.06 11.85
C VAL A 115 8.11 3.53 11.97
N PRO A 116 9.11 2.79 11.44
CA PRO A 116 9.03 1.33 11.30
C PRO A 116 8.70 0.55 12.58
N PRO A 117 9.25 0.87 13.77
CA PRO A 117 8.89 0.16 15.00
C PRO A 117 7.40 0.25 15.34
N LEU A 118 6.78 1.41 15.09
CA LEU A 118 5.34 1.63 15.30
C LEU A 118 4.53 0.90 14.23
N TRP A 119 4.95 1.01 12.96
CA TRP A 119 4.34 0.30 11.85
C TRP A 119 4.29 -1.21 12.09
N PHE A 120 5.41 -1.83 12.45
CA PHE A 120 5.48 -3.28 12.71
C PHE A 120 4.61 -3.70 13.91
N ARG A 121 4.56 -2.89 14.96
CA ARG A 121 3.70 -3.16 16.13
C ARG A 121 2.21 -3.15 15.76
N VAL A 122 1.81 -2.28 14.82
CA VAL A 122 0.43 -2.17 14.35
C VAL A 122 0.10 -3.25 13.31
N MET A 123 0.97 -3.45 12.32
CA MET A 123 0.62 -4.22 11.12
C MET A 123 0.99 -5.70 11.19
N ASN A 124 2.06 -6.10 11.90
CA ASN A 124 2.44 -7.52 11.96
C ASN A 124 1.31 -8.41 12.54
N PRO A 125 0.65 -8.05 13.66
CA PRO A 125 -0.46 -8.86 14.17
C PRO A 125 -1.62 -9.00 13.19
N ARG A 126 -1.83 -8.01 12.32
CA ARG A 126 -2.91 -8.02 11.31
C ARG A 126 -2.57 -8.94 10.14
N VAL A 127 -1.31 -8.96 9.70
CA VAL A 127 -0.82 -9.93 8.70
C VAL A 127 -0.95 -11.35 9.25
N VAL A 128 -0.54 -11.57 10.51
CA VAL A 128 -0.67 -12.87 11.19
C VAL A 128 -2.13 -13.31 11.24
N ALA A 129 -3.05 -12.41 11.62
CA ALA A 129 -4.48 -12.70 11.66
C ALA A 129 -5.04 -13.01 10.27
N HIS A 130 -4.63 -12.27 9.24
CA HIS A 130 -5.08 -12.49 7.86
C HIS A 130 -4.74 -13.89 7.35
N TYR A 131 -3.54 -14.39 7.65
CA TYR A 131 -3.10 -15.74 7.28
C TYR A 131 -3.40 -16.81 8.33
N ASN A 132 -4.31 -16.55 9.29
CA ASN A 132 -4.68 -17.49 10.36
C ASN A 132 -3.47 -18.04 11.13
N GLY A 133 -2.43 -17.22 11.32
CA GLY A 133 -1.18 -17.60 11.99
C GLY A 133 -0.11 -18.20 11.09
N ASN A 134 -0.42 -18.57 9.85
CA ASN A 134 0.54 -19.17 8.94
C ASN A 134 1.34 -18.10 8.17
N MET A 135 2.40 -17.58 8.80
CA MET A 135 3.27 -16.56 8.20
C MET A 135 4.11 -17.06 7.01
N SER A 136 4.11 -18.36 6.70
CA SER A 136 4.79 -18.87 5.49
C SER A 136 4.14 -18.40 4.18
N LEU A 137 2.86 -18.02 4.25
CA LEU A 137 2.06 -17.49 3.14
C LEU A 137 2.26 -15.98 2.93
N ALA A 138 2.85 -15.28 3.91
CA ALA A 138 3.04 -13.84 3.87
C ALA A 138 4.26 -13.44 3.01
N ASN A 139 4.20 -12.24 2.43
CA ASN A 139 5.35 -11.66 1.75
C ASN A 139 6.37 -11.15 2.79
N VAL A 140 7.43 -11.92 3.01
CA VAL A 140 8.51 -11.56 3.95
C VAL A 140 9.80 -11.38 3.19
N LYS A 141 10.53 -10.30 3.50
CA LYS A 141 11.84 -10.02 2.92
C LYS A 141 12.77 -11.25 3.09
N PRO A 142 13.39 -11.77 2.02
CA PRO A 142 14.14 -13.02 2.06
C PRO A 142 15.19 -13.09 3.17
N SER A 143 15.93 -12.00 3.40
CA SER A 143 17.02 -11.96 4.38
C SER A 143 16.59 -12.04 5.86
N ILE A 144 15.29 -11.88 6.16
CA ILE A 144 14.76 -12.01 7.54
C ILE A 144 13.69 -13.08 7.65
N ARG A 145 13.43 -13.85 6.59
CA ARG A 145 12.29 -14.76 6.50
C ARG A 145 12.33 -15.81 7.61
N ASP A 146 13.45 -16.48 7.79
CA ASP A 146 13.57 -17.56 8.78
C ASP A 146 13.38 -17.03 10.22
N LYS A 147 13.89 -15.82 10.50
CA LYS A 147 13.69 -15.16 11.79
C LYS A 147 12.22 -14.84 12.04
N VAL A 148 11.50 -14.37 11.02
CA VAL A 148 10.06 -14.07 11.13
C VAL A 148 9.25 -15.35 11.31
N LEU A 149 9.56 -16.41 10.55
CA LEU A 149 8.86 -17.70 10.69
C LEU A 149 9.11 -18.35 12.05
N ALA A 150 10.32 -18.22 12.60
CA ALA A 150 10.62 -18.66 13.96
C ALA A 150 9.84 -17.88 15.04
N GLN A 151 9.56 -16.60 14.80
CA GLN A 151 8.77 -15.77 15.71
C GLN A 151 7.27 -16.10 15.66
N TYR A 152 6.77 -16.57 14.51
CA TYR A 152 5.36 -16.90 14.29
C TYR A 152 5.22 -18.33 13.74
N PRO A 153 5.45 -19.36 14.58
CA PRO A 153 5.29 -20.74 14.16
C PRO A 153 3.83 -20.99 13.75
N ALA A 154 3.65 -21.69 12.63
CA ALA A 154 2.32 -22.09 12.18
C ALA A 154 1.63 -22.88 13.30
N ARG A 155 0.39 -22.51 13.62
CA ARG A 155 -0.43 -23.32 14.54
C ARG A 155 -0.73 -24.65 13.84
N ALA A 156 -0.43 -25.76 14.54
CA ALA A 156 -0.74 -27.12 14.10
C ALA A 156 -2.26 -27.35 14.06
#